data_AF-A0A4Y8VUR8-F1
#
_entry.id   AF-A0A4Y8VUR8-F1
#
_cell.length_a   1.000
_cell.length_b   1.000
_cell.length_c   1.000
_cell.angle_alpha   90.00
_cell.angle_beta   90.00
_cell.angle_gamma   90.00
#
_symmetry.space_group_name_H-M   'P 1'
#
loop_
_entity.id
_entity.type
_entity.pdbx_description
1 polymer ?
#
loop_
_entity_poly.entity_id
_entity_poly.type
_entity_poly.pdbx_seq_one_letter_code
_entity_poly.pdbx_strand_id
1 'polypeptide(L)'
;MKRILYIIMVLWFCVCDIQAQAITLQQLKNTSWHLKEPSNPNVDTYFEFSDRVLTNVSDAHYADTKFRKGLKKKYTNKYLYYIANQIPSSFDGKKVGQSGQGTYIIQELDGEFFWFQILQFSSSELKVKTKFGQTFVFEKV
;
A
#
# COMPACT_ATOMS: atom_id res chain seq x y z
N MET A 1 -40.15 -45.69 -5.21
CA MET A 1 -39.91 -44.36 -5.82
C MET A 1 -39.29 -43.46 -4.77
N LYS A 2 -37.96 -43.34 -4.78
CA LYS A 2 -37.17 -42.60 -3.78
C LYS A 2 -37.19 -41.11 -4.14
N ARG A 3 -37.87 -40.30 -3.34
CA ARG A 3 -37.81 -38.83 -3.41
C ARG A 3 -36.43 -38.40 -2.95
N ILE A 4 -35.55 -38.11 -3.89
CA ILE A 4 -34.24 -37.51 -3.63
C ILE A 4 -34.50 -36.05 -3.24
N LEU A 5 -34.43 -35.76 -1.94
CA LEU A 5 -34.33 -34.40 -1.44
C LEU A 5 -33.05 -33.79 -2.01
N TYR A 6 -33.20 -32.82 -2.90
CA TYR A 6 -32.14 -31.89 -3.28
C TYR A 6 -31.78 -31.05 -2.05
N ILE A 7 -30.84 -31.53 -1.25
CA ILE A 7 -30.16 -30.72 -0.23
C ILE A 7 -29.32 -29.71 -1.01
N ILE A 8 -29.76 -28.46 -0.99
CA ILE A 8 -29.05 -27.29 -1.52
C ILE A 8 -27.72 -27.20 -0.76
N MET A 9 -26.67 -27.72 -1.38
CA MET A 9 -25.29 -27.49 -0.99
C MET A 9 -24.99 -26.04 -1.32
N VAL A 10 -25.26 -25.14 -0.37
CA VAL A 10 -24.76 -23.77 -0.41
C VAL A 10 -23.24 -23.88 -0.36
N LEU A 11 -22.62 -23.82 -1.54
CA LEU A 11 -21.18 -23.60 -1.66
C LEU A 11 -20.87 -22.25 -1.00
N TRP A 12 -20.44 -22.33 0.25
CA TRP A 12 -19.60 -21.34 0.90
C TRP A 12 -18.26 -21.30 0.15
N PHE A 13 -18.27 -20.71 -1.04
CA PHE A 13 -17.09 -20.00 -1.49
C PHE A 13 -16.98 -18.77 -0.60
N CYS A 14 -16.34 -18.94 0.56
CA CYS A 14 -15.63 -17.85 1.21
C CYS A 14 -14.53 -17.44 0.24
N VAL A 15 -14.90 -16.66 -0.79
CA VAL A 15 -13.94 -15.78 -1.43
C VAL A 15 -13.49 -14.91 -0.26
N CYS A 16 -12.27 -15.14 0.24
CA CYS A 16 -11.61 -14.19 1.12
C CYS A 16 -11.34 -12.94 0.27
N ASP A 17 -12.39 -12.20 -0.05
CA ASP A 17 -12.26 -10.80 -0.39
C ASP A 17 -11.62 -10.19 0.83
N ILE A 18 -10.31 -9.95 0.77
CA ILE A 18 -9.61 -9.22 1.81
C ILE A 18 -10.30 -7.86 1.87
N GLN A 19 -11.18 -7.72 2.85
CA GLN A 19 -11.97 -6.52 3.04
C GLN A 19 -11.02 -5.38 3.40
N ALA A 20 -11.30 -4.20 2.86
CA ALA A 20 -10.48 -3.04 3.15
C ALA A 20 -10.49 -2.73 4.66
N GLN A 21 -9.32 -2.51 5.24
CA GLN A 21 -9.17 -2.18 6.64
C GLN A 21 -9.13 -0.66 6.82
N ALA A 22 -10.01 -0.13 7.65
CA ALA A 22 -10.00 1.27 8.01
C ALA A 22 -8.92 1.56 9.06
N ILE A 23 -8.09 2.56 8.82
CA ILE A 23 -7.08 3.04 9.77
C ILE A 23 -7.20 4.54 9.95
N THR A 24 -6.58 5.06 11.00
CA THR A 24 -6.45 6.50 11.24
C THR A 24 -5.10 7.03 10.80
N LEU A 25 -5.01 8.32 10.47
CA LEU A 25 -3.72 8.99 10.24
C LEU A 25 -2.79 8.82 11.45
N GLN A 26 -3.33 8.80 12.67
CA GLN A 26 -2.55 8.64 13.90
C GLN A 26 -1.85 7.28 13.99
N GLN A 27 -2.47 6.22 13.46
CA GLN A 27 -1.85 4.88 13.40
C GLN A 27 -0.75 4.82 12.34
N LEU A 28 -0.90 5.53 11.22
CA LEU A 28 0.02 5.47 10.09
C LEU A 28 1.20 6.45 10.22
N LYS A 29 1.01 7.62 10.82
CA LYS A 29 2.07 8.63 10.90
C LYS A 29 3.25 8.14 11.74
N ASN A 30 4.45 8.62 11.41
CA ASN A 30 5.72 8.23 12.03
C ASN A 30 5.98 6.72 11.93
N THR A 31 5.62 6.11 10.79
CA THR A 31 5.90 4.70 10.51
C THR A 31 6.78 4.55 9.28
N SER A 32 7.68 3.57 9.31
CA SER A 32 8.46 3.12 8.15
C SER A 32 8.15 1.66 7.85
N TRP A 33 8.16 1.31 6.56
CA TRP A 33 7.71 0.04 6.02
C TRP A 33 8.61 -0.38 4.86
N HIS A 34 9.19 -1.59 4.94
CA HIS A 34 10.04 -2.17 3.91
C HIS A 34 9.21 -3.05 2.98
N LEU A 35 9.35 -2.89 1.66
CA LEU A 35 8.64 -3.67 0.67
C LEU A 35 9.15 -5.12 0.66
N LYS A 36 8.27 -6.05 1.01
CA LYS A 36 8.55 -7.48 0.99
C LYS A 36 8.07 -8.13 -0.31
N GLU A 37 6.88 -7.76 -0.78
CA GLU A 37 6.28 -8.32 -1.99
C GLU A 37 5.65 -7.23 -2.88
N PRO A 38 5.89 -7.25 -4.20
CA PRO A 38 6.81 -8.13 -4.90
C PRO A 38 8.26 -7.82 -4.52
N SER A 39 9.09 -8.85 -4.37
CA SER A 39 10.50 -8.67 -4.05
C SER A 39 11.30 -8.38 -5.32
N ASN A 40 12.23 -7.43 -5.22
CA ASN A 40 13.28 -7.23 -6.22
C ASN A 40 14.63 -7.29 -5.50
N PRO A 41 15.44 -8.33 -5.70
CA PRO A 41 16.70 -8.50 -4.96
C PRO A 41 17.73 -7.40 -5.24
N ASN A 42 17.50 -6.57 -6.26
CA ASN A 42 18.40 -5.47 -6.64
C ASN A 42 17.88 -4.11 -6.18
N VAL A 43 16.69 -4.03 -5.57
CA VAL A 43 16.11 -2.74 -5.16
C VAL A 43 15.38 -2.90 -3.83
N ASP A 44 15.93 -2.29 -2.78
CA ASP A 44 15.22 -2.15 -1.52
C ASP A 44 14.28 -0.96 -1.62
N THR A 45 13.00 -1.14 -1.30
CA THR A 45 12.01 -0.06 -1.35
C THR A 45 11.36 0.13 0.01
N TYR A 46 11.28 1.39 0.46
CA TYR A 46 10.70 1.76 1.74
C TYR A 46 9.62 2.82 1.55
N PHE A 47 8.56 2.71 2.36
CA PHE A 47 7.55 3.74 2.54
C PHE A 47 7.68 4.32 3.95
N GLU A 48 7.95 5.62 4.04
CA GLU A 48 8.00 6.36 5.29
C GLU A 48 6.85 7.36 5.34
N PHE A 49 6.02 7.27 6.37
CA PHE A 49 4.88 8.14 6.59
C PHE A 49 5.19 9.14 7.70
N SER A 50 5.17 10.42 7.36
CA SER A 50 5.04 11.52 8.33
C SER A 50 3.56 11.85 8.56
N ASP A 51 3.23 12.97 9.18
CA ASP A 51 1.85 13.44 9.29
C ASP A 51 1.26 13.91 7.95
N ARG A 52 2.09 14.35 7.00
CA ARG A 52 1.65 14.99 5.75
C ARG A 52 2.24 14.38 4.48
N VAL A 53 3.41 13.75 4.59
CA VAL A 53 4.23 13.30 3.48
C VAL A 53 4.45 11.79 3.55
N LEU A 54 4.17 11.11 2.46
CA LEU A 54 4.62 9.76 2.15
C LEU A 54 5.93 9.88 1.37
N THR A 55 7.01 9.37 1.94
CA THR A 55 8.31 9.29 1.27
C THR A 55 8.51 7.87 0.75
N ASN A 56 8.67 7.74 -0.55
CA ASN A 56 9.11 6.51 -1.21
C ASN A 56 10.62 6.57 -1.40
N VAL A 57 11.35 5.66 -0.77
CA VAL A 57 12.79 5.50 -0.92
C VAL A 57 13.05 4.22 -1.68
N SER A 58 13.84 4.28 -2.75
CA SER A 58 14.32 3.09 -3.46
C SER A 58 15.84 3.11 -3.51
N ASP A 59 16.49 2.14 -2.87
CA ASP A 59 17.93 1.93 -2.94
C ASP A 59 18.23 0.82 -3.94
N ALA A 60 18.68 1.20 -5.13
CA ALA A 60 18.97 0.28 -6.20
C ALA A 60 20.44 -0.14 -6.17
N HIS A 61 20.69 -1.43 -6.12
CA HIS A 61 21.99 -2.08 -6.15
C HIS A 61 22.19 -2.72 -7.53
N TYR A 62 22.94 -2.07 -8.42
CA TYR A 62 23.30 -2.66 -9.71
C TYR A 62 24.73 -3.17 -9.68
N ALA A 63 24.96 -4.39 -10.14
CA ALA A 63 26.30 -4.86 -10.49
C ALA A 63 26.67 -4.32 -11.88
N ASP A 64 27.63 -3.40 -11.96
CA ASP A 64 28.20 -3.03 -13.25
C ASP A 64 29.07 -4.20 -13.74
N THR A 65 28.58 -4.93 -14.73
CA THR A 65 29.24 -6.11 -15.31
C THR A 65 30.55 -5.76 -16.00
N LYS A 66 30.79 -4.49 -16.37
CA LYS A 66 32.06 -4.04 -16.96
C LYS A 66 33.11 -3.63 -15.93
N PHE A 67 32.72 -3.18 -14.74
CA PHE A 67 33.66 -2.60 -13.77
C PHE A 67 33.72 -3.29 -12.40
N ARG A 68 32.96 -4.37 -12.16
CA ARG A 68 32.88 -5.09 -10.86
C ARG A 68 32.69 -4.15 -9.65
N LYS A 69 32.07 -2.98 -9.87
CA LYS A 69 31.67 -2.06 -8.80
C LYS A 69 30.16 -2.14 -8.65
N GLY A 70 29.70 -2.36 -7.42
CA GLY A 70 28.30 -2.15 -7.09
C GLY A 70 27.98 -0.67 -7.21
N LEU A 71 27.11 -0.31 -8.15
CA LEU A 71 26.54 1.02 -8.24
C LEU A 71 25.32 1.04 -7.32
N LYS A 72 25.43 1.75 -6.20
CA LYS A 72 24.30 2.07 -5.34
C LYS A 72 23.71 3.38 -5.78
N LYS A 73 22.41 3.40 -6.11
CA LYS A 73 21.69 4.62 -6.43
C LYS A 73 20.43 4.71 -5.58
N LYS A 74 20.39 5.72 -4.73
CA LYS A 74 19.23 6.05 -3.90
C LYS A 74 18.34 7.05 -4.61
N TYR A 75 17.08 6.67 -4.78
CA TYR A 75 16.01 7.53 -5.24
C TYR A 75 15.08 7.85 -4.07
N THR A 76 14.59 9.08 -4.00
CA THR A 76 13.68 9.52 -2.94
C THR A 76 12.61 10.41 -3.53
N ASN A 77 11.38 9.95 -3.51
CA ASN A 77 10.21 10.68 -3.96
C ASN A 77 9.33 11.00 -2.76
N LYS A 78 8.74 12.19 -2.74
CA LYS A 78 7.91 12.68 -1.64
C LYS A 78 6.56 13.09 -2.18
N TYR A 79 5.50 12.59 -1.57
CA TYR A 79 4.13 12.85 -1.98
C TYR A 79 3.32 13.39 -0.80
N LEU A 80 2.55 14.46 -1.02
CA LEU A 80 1.51 14.84 -0.07
C LEU A 80 0.45 13.75 -0.04
N TYR A 81 -0.06 13.43 1.15
CA TYR A 81 -1.09 12.40 1.27
C TYR A 81 -2.13 12.69 2.35
N TYR A 82 -3.26 12.00 2.26
CA TYR A 82 -4.28 11.93 3.31
C TYR A 82 -5.00 10.57 3.29
N ILE A 83 -5.74 10.29 4.37
CA ILE A 83 -6.57 9.09 4.49
C ILE A 83 -8.01 9.41 4.07
N ALA A 84 -8.64 8.53 3.29
CA ALA A 84 -10.01 8.69 2.83
C ALA A 84 -10.82 7.39 2.97
N ASN A 85 -12.12 7.52 3.23
CA ASN A 85 -13.07 6.39 3.25
C ASN A 85 -13.42 5.87 1.85
N GLN A 86 -13.25 6.71 0.83
CA GLN A 86 -13.58 6.43 -0.55
C GLN A 86 -12.57 7.09 -1.48
N ILE A 87 -12.46 6.56 -2.69
CA ILE A 87 -11.64 7.17 -3.75
C ILE A 87 -12.28 8.52 -4.11
N PRO A 88 -11.55 9.64 -3.98
CA PRO A 88 -12.10 10.95 -4.32
C PRO A 88 -12.15 11.13 -5.85
N SER A 89 -12.87 12.15 -6.32
CA SER A 89 -12.83 12.56 -7.73
C SER A 89 -11.59 13.37 -8.10
N SER A 90 -10.96 14.02 -7.12
CA SER A 90 -9.72 14.80 -7.26
C SER A 90 -8.93 14.81 -5.95
N PHE A 91 -7.64 15.12 -6.02
CA PHE A 91 -6.83 15.33 -4.81
C PHE A 91 -7.34 16.55 -4.03
N ASP A 92 -7.54 16.41 -2.71
CA ASP A 92 -7.93 17.50 -1.84
C ASP A 92 -6.80 17.85 -0.86
N GLY A 93 -5.98 18.83 -1.23
CA GLY A 93 -4.86 19.30 -0.42
C GLY A 93 -5.26 19.82 0.97
N LYS A 94 -6.53 20.20 1.19
CA LYS A 94 -7.01 20.67 2.51
C LYS A 94 -7.12 19.54 3.53
N LYS A 95 -7.19 18.28 3.07
CA LYS A 95 -7.23 17.08 3.92
C LYS A 95 -5.86 16.59 4.38
N VAL A 96 -4.77 17.09 3.77
CA VAL A 96 -3.41 16.71 4.12
C VAL A 96 -3.10 17.09 5.57
N GLY A 97 -2.65 16.11 6.37
CA GLY A 97 -2.35 16.29 7.80
C GLY A 97 -3.57 16.41 8.71
N GLN A 98 -4.79 16.35 8.17
CA GLN A 98 -5.99 16.36 9.00
C GLN A 98 -6.19 14.98 9.64
N SER A 99 -6.58 14.98 10.91
CA SER A 99 -7.03 13.76 11.59
C SER A 99 -8.21 13.16 10.82
N GLY A 100 -8.14 11.87 10.55
CA GLY A 100 -9.18 11.17 9.82
C GLY A 100 -8.99 9.67 9.90
N GLN A 101 -10.05 8.95 9.54
CA GLN A 101 -10.07 7.50 9.36
C GLN A 101 -10.45 7.17 7.93
N GLY A 102 -9.94 6.06 7.41
CA GLY A 102 -10.38 5.52 6.14
C GLY A 102 -9.59 4.32 5.66
N THR A 103 -10.03 3.81 4.53
CA THR A 103 -9.58 2.57 3.89
C THR A 103 -8.65 2.82 2.71
N TYR A 104 -8.38 4.09 2.38
CA TYR A 104 -7.50 4.49 1.28
C TYR A 104 -6.45 5.49 1.74
N ILE A 105 -5.22 5.32 1.26
CA ILE A 105 -4.16 6.32 1.26
C ILE A 105 -4.23 7.01 -0.11
N ILE A 106 -4.51 8.31 -0.12
CA ILE A 106 -4.55 9.13 -1.33
C ILE A 106 -3.29 9.97 -1.37
N GLN A 107 -2.48 9.86 -2.42
CA GLN A 107 -1.29 10.68 -2.62
C GLN A 107 -1.42 11.56 -3.85
N GLU A 108 -0.86 12.76 -3.79
CA GLU A 108 -0.70 13.63 -4.95
C GLU A 108 0.35 13.03 -5.91
N LEU A 109 0.08 13.08 -7.21
CA LEU A 109 1.05 12.69 -8.23
C LEU A 109 0.86 13.54 -9.48
N ASP A 110 1.79 14.47 -9.75
CA ASP A 110 1.86 15.28 -10.97
C ASP A 110 0.54 15.96 -11.38
N GLY A 111 -0.13 16.63 -10.43
CA GLY A 111 -1.42 17.31 -10.67
C GLY A 111 -2.64 16.37 -10.68
N GLU A 112 -2.41 15.07 -10.56
CA GLU A 112 -3.41 14.03 -10.37
C GLU A 112 -3.28 13.42 -8.96
N PHE A 113 -3.85 12.23 -8.77
CA PHE A 113 -3.62 11.44 -7.56
C PHE A 113 -3.49 9.96 -7.85
N PHE A 114 -2.73 9.31 -6.98
CA PHE A 114 -2.65 7.87 -6.87
C PHE A 114 -3.32 7.42 -5.57
N TRP A 115 -3.85 6.20 -5.54
CA TRP A 115 -4.45 5.67 -4.33
C TRP A 115 -3.98 4.24 -4.06
N PHE A 116 -3.87 3.96 -2.77
CA PHE A 116 -3.66 2.63 -2.21
C PHE A 116 -4.87 2.27 -1.36
N GLN A 117 -5.55 1.17 -1.65
CA GLN A 117 -6.54 0.58 -0.76
C GLN A 117 -5.82 -0.22 0.31
N ILE A 118 -6.14 0.04 1.57
CA ILE A 118 -5.53 -0.62 2.72
C ILE A 118 -6.24 -1.94 2.92
N LEU A 119 -5.52 -3.03 2.69
CA LEU A 119 -6.04 -4.39 2.84
C LEU A 119 -5.74 -4.93 4.23
N GLN A 120 -4.58 -4.59 4.79
CA GLN A 120 -4.19 -4.97 6.15
C GLN A 120 -3.24 -3.93 6.74
N PHE A 121 -3.40 -3.65 8.03
CA PHE A 121 -2.52 -2.82 8.83
C PHE A 121 -2.42 -3.38 10.24
N SER A 122 -1.23 -3.83 10.62
CA SER A 122 -0.93 -4.37 11.94
C SER A 122 0.36 -3.75 12.51
N SER A 123 0.85 -4.26 13.63
CA SER A 123 2.15 -3.85 14.18
C SER A 123 3.34 -4.30 13.32
N SER A 124 3.16 -5.28 12.43
CA SER A 124 4.24 -5.91 11.65
C SER A 124 4.03 -5.88 10.14
N GLU A 125 2.81 -5.65 9.65
CA GLU A 125 2.50 -5.71 8.22
C GLU A 125 1.61 -4.55 7.77
N LEU A 126 1.96 -3.97 6.63
CA LEU A 126 1.11 -3.08 5.83
C LEU A 126 0.90 -3.74 4.47
N LYS A 127 -0.34 -4.13 4.18
CA LYS A 127 -0.74 -4.68 2.88
C LYS A 127 -1.65 -3.71 2.17
N VAL A 128 -1.29 -3.35 0.94
CA VAL A 128 -2.05 -2.38 0.15
C VAL A 128 -2.28 -2.88 -1.26
N LYS A 129 -3.40 -2.48 -1.87
CA LYS A 129 -3.70 -2.69 -3.28
C LYS A 129 -3.66 -1.35 -4.01
N THR A 130 -2.97 -1.31 -5.14
CA THR A 130 -2.81 -0.11 -5.95
C THR A 130 -4.01 0.16 -6.85
N LYS A 131 -4.09 1.39 -7.38
CA LYS A 131 -5.05 1.77 -8.44
C LYS A 131 -5.08 0.81 -9.63
N PHE A 132 -3.97 0.13 -9.92
CA PHE A 132 -3.83 -0.82 -11.02
C PHE A 132 -4.14 -2.27 -10.64
N GLY A 133 -4.57 -2.52 -9.39
CA GLY A 133 -4.94 -3.85 -8.91
C GLY A 133 -3.77 -4.70 -8.40
N GLN A 134 -2.54 -4.18 -8.43
CA GLN A 134 -1.38 -4.86 -7.85
C GLN A 134 -1.44 -4.81 -6.32
N THR A 135 -0.97 -5.86 -5.65
CA THR A 135 -0.87 -5.89 -4.20
C THR A 135 0.58 -5.77 -3.77
N PHE A 136 0.84 -4.89 -2.81
CA PHE A 136 2.12 -4.75 -2.15
C PHE A 136 2.00 -5.14 -0.69
N VAL A 137 2.97 -5.92 -0.22
CA VAL A 137 3.10 -6.31 1.18
C VAL A 137 4.37 -5.69 1.70
N PHE A 138 4.25 -4.95 2.79
CA PHE A 138 5.35 -4.33 3.48
C PHE A 138 5.47 -4.87 4.89
N GLU A 139 6.70 -5.01 5.36
CA GLU A 139 7.02 -5.34 6.75
C GLU A 139 7.46 -4.10 7.51
N LYS A 140 7.21 -4.09 8.82
CA LYS A 140 7.59 -2.99 9.69
C LYS A 140 9.12 -2.87 9.81
N VAL A 141 9.65 -1.66 9.68
CA VAL A 141 11.06 -1.32 10.00
C VAL A 141 11.19 -0.95 11.47
#